data_AF-A0A256HE32-F1
#
_entry.id   AF-A0A256HE32-F1
#
_cell.length_a   1.000
_cell.length_b   1.000
_cell.length_c   1.000
_cell.angle_alpha   90.00
_cell.angle_beta   90.00
_cell.angle_gamma   90.00
#
_symmetry.space_group_name_H-M   'P 1'
#
loop_
_entity.id
_entity.type
_entity.pdbx_description
1 polymer ?
#
loop_
_entity_poly.entity_id
_entity_poly.type
_entity_poly.pdbx_seq_one_letter_code
_entity_poly.pdbx_strand_id
1 'polypeptide(L)'
;MAGDEESPGTGSTSPNGDYPIDGTALVKTAALASVPAERLPSLLARVQADLSPRIDEYRRRYERIATEPDRETFLVEPDHWESVGERLGLTDRERDAVARAHETAVERAGSGRTRREEYETALEIRSGVVIGTATDDD
;
A
#
# COMPACT_ATOMS: atom_id res chain seq x y z
N MET A 1 7.44 11.84 -39.10
CA MET A 1 6.71 10.87 -38.26
C MET A 1 7.12 11.22 -36.84
N ALA A 2 6.17 11.70 -36.04
CA ALA A 2 6.42 12.28 -34.73
C ALA A 2 6.02 11.28 -33.64
N GLY A 3 6.78 11.28 -32.55
CA GLY A 3 6.33 10.87 -31.22
C GLY A 3 6.46 9.40 -30.90
N ASP A 4 7.67 8.98 -30.49
CA ASP A 4 7.83 7.97 -29.45
C ASP A 4 7.16 8.51 -28.16
N GLU A 5 5.88 8.20 -27.96
CA GLU A 5 5.21 8.35 -26.66
C GLU A 5 5.39 7.05 -25.86
N GLU A 6 6.63 6.81 -25.40
CA GLU A 6 6.82 6.04 -24.18
C GLU A 6 6.40 6.92 -22.99
N SER A 7 5.24 6.64 -22.43
CA SER A 7 4.93 6.98 -21.05
C SER A 7 4.50 5.70 -20.34
N PRO A 8 5.45 4.88 -19.83
CA PRO A 8 5.11 3.82 -18.91
C PRO A 8 4.54 4.49 -17.65
N GLY A 9 3.43 3.95 -17.17
CA GLY A 9 2.73 4.48 -15.99
C GLY A 9 3.68 4.67 -14.83
N THR A 10 3.53 5.79 -14.12
CA THR A 10 4.23 6.06 -12.86
C THR A 10 3.67 5.16 -11.75
N GLY A 11 3.88 3.84 -11.88
CA GLY A 11 3.87 2.91 -10.78
C GLY A 11 5.28 2.89 -10.21
N SER A 12 5.66 3.95 -9.49
CA SER A 12 6.92 3.99 -8.78
C SER A 12 6.82 3.07 -7.56
N THR A 13 6.87 1.76 -7.81
CA THR A 13 7.20 0.75 -6.82
C THR A 13 8.63 1.01 -6.34
N SER A 14 8.95 0.58 -5.12
CA SER A 14 10.31 0.64 -4.58
C SER A 14 11.35 0.23 -5.63
N PRO A 15 12.54 0.85 -5.67
CA PRO A 15 13.57 0.52 -6.66
C PRO A 15 14.00 -0.96 -6.64
N ASN A 16 13.67 -1.69 -5.57
CA ASN A 16 13.96 -3.11 -5.38
C ASN A 16 12.73 -4.03 -5.51
N GLY A 17 11.53 -3.54 -5.84
CA GLY A 17 10.33 -4.39 -5.97
C GLY A 17 9.79 -4.97 -4.64
N ASP A 18 10.42 -4.66 -3.52
CA ASP A 18 10.15 -5.31 -2.23
C ASP A 18 8.80 -4.92 -1.59
N TYR A 19 8.25 -3.74 -1.95
CA TYR A 19 6.92 -3.29 -1.54
C TYR A 19 6.31 -2.25 -2.52
N PRO A 20 4.97 -2.25 -2.68
CA PRO A 20 4.24 -1.49 -3.73
C PRO A 20 3.90 -0.04 -3.34
N ILE A 21 4.62 0.55 -2.37
CA ILE A 21 4.32 1.90 -1.84
C ILE A 21 5.38 2.89 -2.35
N ASP A 22 4.92 3.95 -3.02
CA ASP A 22 5.77 4.96 -3.64
C ASP A 22 6.62 5.75 -2.63
N GLY A 23 7.83 6.14 -3.05
CA GLY A 23 8.78 6.91 -2.24
C GLY A 23 8.22 8.22 -1.71
N THR A 24 7.30 8.87 -2.43
CA THR A 24 6.65 10.10 -1.97
C THR A 24 5.64 9.82 -0.85
N ALA A 25 4.91 8.69 -0.92
CA ALA A 25 4.04 8.24 0.15
C ALA A 25 4.88 7.94 1.41
N LEU A 26 6.04 7.29 1.25
CA LEU A 26 6.97 7.04 2.36
C LEU A 26 7.42 8.32 3.05
N VAL A 27 7.80 9.36 2.30
CA VAL A 27 8.26 10.63 2.88
C VAL A 27 7.14 11.33 3.65
N LYS A 28 5.92 11.40 3.09
CA LYS A 28 4.76 11.99 3.77
C LYS A 28 4.45 11.19 5.05
N THR A 29 4.47 9.87 4.99
CA THR A 29 4.17 9.01 6.14
C THR A 29 5.26 9.08 7.20
N ALA A 30 6.55 9.04 6.85
CA ALA A 30 7.63 9.16 7.82
C ALA A 30 7.65 10.52 8.54
N ALA A 31 7.15 11.58 7.90
CA ALA A 31 6.95 12.87 8.57
C ALA A 31 5.75 12.85 9.55
N LEU A 32 4.74 12.03 9.28
CA LEU A 32 3.49 11.95 10.06
C LEU A 32 3.51 10.86 11.14
N ALA A 33 4.31 9.82 10.92
CA ALA A 33 4.48 8.69 11.81
C ALA A 33 5.76 8.92 12.61
N SER A 34 5.70 8.69 13.92
CA SER A 34 6.83 8.93 14.83
C SER A 34 7.91 7.84 14.75
N VAL A 35 8.19 7.34 13.54
CA VAL A 35 9.22 6.33 13.23
C VAL A 35 10.29 6.90 12.31
N PRO A 36 11.54 6.44 12.43
CA PRO A 36 12.61 6.87 11.53
C PRO A 36 12.28 6.50 10.09
N ALA A 37 12.47 7.45 9.16
CA ALA A 37 12.26 7.23 7.72
C ALA A 37 13.05 6.02 7.17
N GLU A 38 14.19 5.71 7.78
CA GLU A 38 15.05 4.58 7.41
C GLU A 38 14.46 3.21 7.81
N ARG A 39 13.58 3.15 8.82
CA ARG A 39 12.94 1.90 9.26
C ARG A 39 11.69 1.57 8.48
N LEU A 40 11.00 2.58 7.95
CA LEU A 40 9.73 2.39 7.27
C LEU A 40 9.83 1.45 6.04
N PRO A 41 10.84 1.57 5.15
CA PRO A 41 11.05 0.63 4.05
C PRO A 41 11.13 -0.83 4.51
N SER A 42 11.94 -1.11 5.54
CA SER A 42 12.14 -2.47 6.04
C SER A 42 10.88 -3.06 6.70
N LEU A 43 10.04 -2.20 7.30
CA LEU A 43 8.76 -2.61 7.85
C LEU A 43 7.76 -2.94 6.72
N LEU A 44 7.70 -2.10 5.69
CA LEU A 44 6.80 -2.31 4.55
C LEU A 44 7.19 -3.52 3.72
N ALA A 45 8.49 -3.75 3.52
CA ALA A 45 9.04 -4.99 2.97
C ALA A 45 8.52 -6.23 3.72
N ARG A 46 8.65 -6.22 5.06
CA ARG A 46 8.22 -7.33 5.91
C ARG A 46 6.71 -7.55 5.86
N VAL A 47 5.93 -6.46 5.83
CA VAL A 47 4.47 -6.52 5.70
C VAL A 47 4.09 -7.03 4.32
N GLN A 48 4.71 -6.53 3.25
CA GLN A 48 4.48 -7.03 1.90
C GLN A 48 4.77 -8.54 1.80
N ALA A 49 5.87 -9.03 2.39
CA ALA A 49 6.18 -10.46 2.41
C ALA A 49 5.12 -11.30 3.15
N ASP A 50 4.46 -10.74 4.17
CA ASP A 50 3.35 -11.37 4.89
C ASP A 50 2.04 -11.33 4.10
N LEU A 51 1.78 -10.24 3.38
CA LEU A 51 0.51 -10.00 2.69
C LEU A 51 0.45 -10.59 1.29
N SER A 52 1.57 -10.59 0.55
CA SER A 52 1.67 -11.14 -0.82
C SER A 52 1.10 -12.55 -0.95
N PRO A 53 1.50 -13.55 -0.13
CA PRO A 53 0.96 -14.91 -0.25
C PRO A 53 -0.51 -15.01 0.13
N ARG A 54 -1.08 -13.99 0.78
CA ARG A 54 -2.48 -13.94 1.20
C ARG A 54 -3.36 -13.16 0.24
N ILE A 55 -2.84 -12.65 -0.87
CA ILE A 55 -3.61 -11.78 -1.76
C ILE A 55 -4.92 -12.43 -2.24
N ASP A 56 -4.94 -13.72 -2.54
CA ASP A 56 -6.17 -14.42 -2.93
C ASP A 56 -7.20 -14.51 -1.81
N GLU A 57 -6.77 -14.52 -0.55
CA GLU A 57 -7.66 -14.39 0.60
C GLU A 57 -8.28 -12.99 0.64
N TYR A 58 -7.46 -11.95 0.45
CA TYR A 58 -7.95 -10.57 0.43
C TYR A 58 -8.94 -10.34 -0.70
N ARG A 59 -8.66 -10.87 -1.89
CA ARG A 59 -9.56 -10.83 -3.05
C ARG A 59 -10.95 -11.42 -2.78
N ARG A 60 -11.06 -12.39 -1.85
CA ARG A 60 -12.32 -13.05 -1.48
C ARG A 60 -13.00 -12.40 -0.27
N ARG A 61 -12.21 -11.90 0.68
CA ARG A 61 -12.70 -11.42 1.99
C ARG A 61 -13.01 -9.93 2.01
N TYR A 62 -12.24 -9.14 1.27
CA TYR A 62 -12.27 -7.69 1.36
C TYR A 62 -12.72 -7.04 0.05
N GLU A 63 -13.25 -5.83 0.19
CA GLU A 63 -13.63 -5.01 -0.95
C GLU A 63 -12.37 -4.52 -1.67
N ARG A 64 -12.20 -4.92 -2.92
CA ARG A 64 -11.11 -4.49 -3.79
C ARG A 64 -11.51 -3.21 -4.50
N ILE A 65 -10.75 -2.15 -4.27
CA ILE A 65 -11.06 -0.81 -4.75
C ILE A 65 -10.18 -0.35 -5.92
N ALA A 66 -9.03 -0.99 -6.12
CA ALA A 66 -8.16 -0.71 -7.26
C ALA A 66 -7.38 -1.98 -7.67
N THR A 67 -7.13 -2.11 -8.97
CA THR A 67 -6.35 -3.21 -9.56
C THR A 67 -5.43 -2.62 -10.62
N GLU A 68 -4.15 -2.68 -10.32
CA GLU A 68 -3.05 -2.26 -11.17
C GLU A 68 -2.21 -3.49 -11.55
N PRO A 69 -1.42 -3.44 -12.63
CA PRO A 69 -0.60 -4.58 -13.05
C PRO A 69 0.39 -5.05 -11.98
N ASP A 70 0.91 -4.14 -11.17
CA ASP A 70 1.92 -4.40 -10.14
C ASP A 70 1.37 -4.48 -8.70
N ARG A 71 0.08 -4.16 -8.48
CA ARG A 71 -0.51 -4.10 -7.14
C ARG A 71 -2.04 -4.11 -7.15
N GLU A 72 -2.61 -4.51 -6.03
CA GLU A 72 -4.03 -4.39 -5.75
C GLU A 72 -4.28 -3.64 -4.45
N THR A 73 -5.39 -2.92 -4.40
CA THR A 73 -5.78 -2.13 -3.23
C THR A 73 -7.11 -2.62 -2.67
N PHE A 74 -7.15 -2.79 -1.36
CA PHE A 74 -8.29 -3.31 -0.60
C PHE A 74 -8.69 -2.36 0.53
N LEU A 75 -9.98 -2.35 0.87
CA LEU A 75 -10.49 -1.75 2.10
C LEU A 75 -10.71 -2.84 3.14
N VAL A 76 -10.09 -2.65 4.31
CA VAL A 76 -10.17 -3.58 5.45
C VAL A 76 -10.72 -2.87 6.69
N GLU A 77 -11.13 -3.67 7.67
CA GLU A 77 -11.49 -3.18 9.00
C GLU A 77 -10.25 -2.57 9.70
N PRO A 78 -10.40 -1.51 10.51
CA PRO A 78 -9.26 -0.87 11.18
C PRO A 78 -8.47 -1.83 12.09
N ASP A 79 -9.16 -2.79 12.72
CA ASP A 79 -8.55 -3.83 13.57
C ASP A 79 -7.63 -4.80 12.79
N HIS A 80 -7.67 -4.75 11.45
CA HIS A 80 -6.83 -5.57 10.58
C HIS A 80 -5.34 -5.43 10.91
N TRP A 81 -4.89 -4.20 11.12
CA TRP A 81 -3.49 -3.90 11.42
C TRP A 81 -3.04 -4.44 12.78
N GLU A 82 -3.96 -4.66 13.72
CA GLU A 82 -3.64 -5.33 14.98
C GLU A 82 -3.21 -6.76 14.72
N SER A 83 -3.98 -7.51 13.93
CA SER A 83 -3.63 -8.89 13.57
C SER A 83 -2.31 -8.97 12.79
N VAL A 84 -2.08 -8.05 11.85
CA VAL A 84 -0.80 -7.97 11.12
C VAL A 84 0.36 -7.67 12.10
N GLY A 85 0.16 -6.71 13.00
CA GLY A 85 1.15 -6.32 14.00
C GLY A 85 1.52 -7.48 14.93
N GLU A 86 0.53 -8.23 15.42
CA GLU A 86 0.75 -9.42 16.26
C GLU A 86 1.55 -10.51 15.53
N ARG A 87 1.21 -10.81 14.27
CA ARG A 87 1.93 -11.82 13.47
C ARG A 87 3.38 -11.44 13.22
N LEU A 88 3.64 -10.16 12.99
CA LEU A 88 4.96 -9.65 12.62
C LEU A 88 5.78 -9.15 13.82
N GLY A 89 5.19 -9.09 15.01
CA GLY A 89 5.81 -8.54 16.21
C GLY A 89 6.07 -7.04 16.12
N LEU A 90 5.17 -6.31 15.46
CA LEU A 90 5.27 -4.85 15.34
C LEU A 90 4.83 -4.18 16.63
N THR A 91 5.55 -3.12 17.01
CA THR A 91 5.08 -2.21 18.06
C THR A 91 3.89 -1.38 17.55
N ASP A 92 3.11 -0.80 18.47
CA ASP A 92 2.00 0.10 18.12
C ASP A 92 2.39 1.22 17.15
N ARG A 93 3.59 1.78 17.33
CA ARG A 93 4.11 2.85 16.47
C ARG A 93 4.48 2.36 15.08
N GLU A 94 5.07 1.17 14.98
CA GLU A 94 5.42 0.57 13.68
C GLU A 94 4.15 0.16 12.93
N ARG A 95 3.16 -0.39 13.64
CA ARG A 95 1.83 -0.69 13.10
C ARG A 95 1.14 0.57 12.57
N ASP A 96 1.08 1.64 13.36
CA ASP A 96 0.48 2.93 12.95
C ASP A 96 1.18 3.50 11.72
N ALA A 97 2.52 3.43 11.68
CA ALA A 97 3.30 3.90 10.56
C ALA A 97 3.03 3.11 9.26
N VAL A 98 2.93 1.78 9.37
CA VAL A 98 2.59 0.91 8.25
C VAL A 98 1.18 1.22 7.77
N ALA A 99 0.18 1.26 8.67
CA ALA A 99 -1.20 1.57 8.33
C ALA A 99 -1.29 2.90 7.55
N ARG A 100 -0.70 3.96 8.11
CA ARG A 100 -0.63 5.28 7.48
C ARG A 100 0.03 5.26 6.11
N ALA A 101 1.05 4.41 5.90
CA ALA A 101 1.74 4.30 4.62
C ALA A 101 0.83 3.69 3.55
N HIS A 102 0.12 2.61 3.88
CA HIS A 102 -0.82 2.00 2.96
C HIS A 102 -2.01 2.93 2.68
N GLU A 103 -2.56 3.61 3.69
CA GLU A 103 -3.64 4.60 3.53
C GLU A 103 -3.22 5.76 2.62
N THR A 104 -2.02 6.31 2.83
CA THR A 104 -1.46 7.37 1.98
C THR A 104 -1.27 6.89 0.54
N ALA A 105 -0.90 5.62 0.34
CA ALA A 105 -0.79 5.04 -0.99
C ALA A 105 -2.17 4.90 -1.67
N VAL A 106 -3.21 4.52 -0.92
CA VAL A 106 -4.60 4.46 -1.42
C VAL A 106 -5.11 5.84 -1.84
N GLU A 107 -4.92 6.86 -0.99
CA GLU A 107 -5.31 8.26 -1.31
C GLU A 107 -4.69 8.72 -2.65
N ARG A 108 -3.45 8.30 -2.93
CA ARG A 108 -2.72 8.66 -4.14
C ARG A 108 -3.18 7.86 -5.36
N ALA A 109 -3.39 6.55 -5.22
CA ALA A 109 -3.93 5.69 -6.29
C ALA A 109 -5.32 6.17 -6.75
N GLY A 110 -6.11 6.71 -5.82
CA GLY A 110 -7.40 7.34 -6.07
C GLY A 110 -7.37 8.67 -6.86
N SER A 111 -6.21 9.11 -7.35
CA SER A 111 -6.17 10.24 -8.28
C SER A 111 -6.46 9.84 -9.73
N GLY A 112 -6.57 8.53 -10.05
CA GLY A 112 -6.65 8.04 -11.43
C GLY A 112 -7.96 7.39 -11.90
N ARG A 113 -8.79 6.79 -11.03
CA ARG A 113 -9.99 6.01 -11.46
C ARG A 113 -11.28 6.14 -10.61
N THR A 114 -11.17 6.44 -9.32
CA THR A 114 -12.30 6.67 -8.38
C THR A 114 -12.04 7.98 -7.66
N ARG A 115 -13.06 8.75 -7.25
CA ARG A 115 -12.85 10.12 -6.78
C ARG A 115 -12.09 10.11 -5.44
N ARG A 116 -11.03 10.92 -5.34
CA ARG A 116 -10.25 11.12 -4.10
C ARG A 116 -11.11 11.29 -2.84
N GLU A 117 -12.20 12.03 -2.95
CA GLU A 117 -13.15 12.29 -1.85
C GLU A 117 -13.82 11.00 -1.33
N GLU A 118 -14.12 10.04 -2.22
CA GLU A 118 -14.73 8.76 -1.83
C GLU A 118 -13.77 7.90 -1.00
N TYR A 119 -12.48 7.94 -1.32
CA TYR A 119 -11.45 7.27 -0.52
C TYR A 119 -11.24 7.94 0.82
N GLU A 120 -11.18 9.27 0.85
CA GLU A 120 -11.02 10.03 2.10
C GLU A 120 -12.12 9.68 3.09
N THR A 121 -13.39 9.67 2.66
CA THR A 121 -14.53 9.27 3.50
C THR A 121 -14.49 7.79 3.89
N ALA A 122 -14.11 6.88 2.98
CA ALA A 122 -14.00 5.46 3.31
C ALA A 122 -12.92 5.19 4.38
N LEU A 123 -11.80 5.92 4.32
CA LEU A 123 -10.68 5.81 5.26
C LEU A 123 -11.00 6.39 6.65
N GLU A 124 -12.09 7.14 6.82
CA GLU A 124 -12.53 7.59 8.15
C GLU A 124 -13.02 6.42 9.04
N ILE A 125 -13.41 5.30 8.43
CA ILE A 125 -14.02 4.15 9.12
C ILE A 125 -13.37 2.80 8.76
N ARG A 126 -12.43 2.80 7.82
CA ARG A 126 -11.72 1.62 7.31
C ARG A 126 -10.27 1.97 7.09
N SER A 127 -9.43 0.96 6.92
CA SER A 127 -8.05 1.19 6.52
C SER A 127 -7.81 0.67 5.10
N GLY A 128 -6.91 1.35 4.38
CA GLY A 128 -6.49 0.96 3.04
C GLY A 128 -5.30 0.01 3.11
N VAL A 129 -5.32 -1.07 2.33
CA VAL A 129 -4.20 -2.00 2.20
C VAL A 129 -3.83 -2.14 0.73
N VAL A 130 -2.63 -1.69 0.38
CA VAL A 130 -1.99 -1.99 -0.90
C VAL A 130 -1.15 -3.27 -0.80
N ILE A 131 -1.37 -4.23 -1.69
CA ILE A 131 -0.58 -5.48 -1.79
C ILE A 131 0.00 -5.56 -3.19
N GLY A 132 1.31 -5.70 -3.30
CA GLY A 132 1.99 -5.90 -4.57
C GLY A 132 1.61 -7.26 -5.16
N THR A 133 1.21 -7.26 -6.43
CA THR A 133 1.11 -8.46 -7.23
C THR A 133 2.42 -8.56 -7.96
N ALA A 134 3.33 -9.44 -7.50
CA ALA A 134 4.37 -9.89 -8.41
C ALA A 134 3.63 -10.42 -9.63
N THR A 135 3.71 -9.71 -10.76
CA THR A 135 3.58 -10.38 -12.04
C THR A 135 4.68 -11.41 -11.96
N ASP A 136 4.29 -12.67 -11.82
CA ASP A 136 5.15 -13.79 -12.13
C ASP A 136 5.51 -13.56 -13.61
N ASP A 137 6.61 -12.83 -13.82
CA ASP A 137 7.19 -12.63 -15.14
C ASP A 137 7.83 -13.98 -15.47
N ASP A 138 7.01 -14.87 -16.01
CA ASP A 138 7.40 -16.17 -16.59
C ASP A 138 8.16 -15.96 -17.91
#